data_AF-A0A1E9BBX2-F1
#
_entry.id   AF-A0A1E9BBX2-F1
#
_cell.length_a   1.000
_cell.length_b   1.000
_cell.length_c   1.000
_cell.angle_alpha   90.00
_cell.angle_beta   90.00
_cell.angle_gamma   90.00
#
_symmetry.space_group_name_H-M   'P 1'
#
loop_
_entity.id
_entity.type
_entity.pdbx_description
1 polymer ?
#
loop_
_entity_poly.entity_id
_entity_poly.type
_entity_poly.pdbx_seq_one_letter_code
_entity_poly.pdbx_strand_id
1 'polypeptide(L)' 'MEYNVEELKKVLIEQCKEEGIYYALIAIDKQTKEIVLPQSLDNALSNPDYCVFKCKKAEDGYEVEEVK' A
#
# COMPACT_ATOMS: atom_id res chain seq x y z
N MET A 1 3.05 6.77 -18.31
CA MET A 1 1.72 6.78 -17.66
C MET A 1 1.96 7.21 -16.23
N GLU A 2 1.53 8.40 -15.84
CA GLU A 2 1.65 8.85 -14.45
C GLU A 2 0.88 7.89 -13.54
N TYR A 3 1.57 7.42 -12.51
CA TYR A 3 1.02 6.52 -11.51
C TYR A 3 0.20 7.35 -10.53
N ASN A 4 -1.13 7.22 -10.57
CA ASN A 4 -2.00 8.04 -9.73
C ASN A 4 -2.08 7.46 -8.31
N VAL A 5 -1.09 7.82 -7.49
CA VAL A 5 -0.94 7.36 -6.10
C VAL A 5 -2.23 7.56 -5.29
N GLU A 6 -2.99 8.62 -5.56
CA GLU A 6 -4.25 8.91 -4.86
C GLU A 6 -5.34 7.87 -5.12
N GLU A 7 -5.45 7.35 -6.35
CA GLU A 7 -6.44 6.31 -6.65
C GLU A 7 -6.09 5.00 -5.96
N LEU A 8 -4.81 4.65 -5.91
CA LEU A 8 -4.36 3.44 -5.21
C LEU A 8 -4.61 3.55 -3.71
N LYS A 9 -4.32 4.70 -3.10
CA LYS A 9 -4.64 4.94 -1.69
C LYS A 9 -6.12 4.68 -1.39
N LYS A 10 -7.04 5.07 -2.27
CA LYS A 10 -8.48 4.79 -2.11
C LYS A 10 -8.78 3.29 -2.17
N VAL A 11 -8.28 2.59 -3.20
CA VAL A 11 -8.47 1.13 -3.35
C VAL A 11 -7.91 0.39 -2.13
N LEU A 12 -6.73 0.76 -1.65
CA LEU A 12 -6.12 0.17 -0.47
C LEU A 12 -6.96 0.42 0.80
N ILE A 13 -7.51 1.62 0.96
CA ILE A 13 -8.40 1.93 2.08
C ILE A 13 -9.67 1.07 2.04
N GLU A 14 -10.30 0.92 0.88
CA GLU A 14 -11.50 0.09 0.73
C GLU A 14 -11.20 -1.37 1.05
N GLN A 15 -10.10 -1.91 0.50
CA GLN A 15 -9.69 -3.29 0.76
C GLN A 15 -9.33 -3.51 2.24
N CYS A 16 -8.58 -2.59 2.87
CA CYS A 16 -8.27 -2.64 4.29
C CYS A 16 -9.56 -2.60 5.15
N LYS A 17 -10.59 -1.84 4.75
CA LYS A 17 -11.89 -1.78 5.43
C LYS A 17 -12.68 -3.07 5.29
N GLU A 18 -12.77 -3.62 4.07
CA GLU A 18 -13.51 -4.86 3.79
C GLU A 18 -12.90 -6.06 4.53
N GLU A 19 -11.56 -6.16 4.55
CA GLU A 19 -10.86 -7.25 5.25
C GLU A 19 -10.69 -6.98 6.77
N GLY A 20 -11.10 -5.81 7.25
CA GLY A 20 -10.99 -5.44 8.67
C GLY A 20 -9.53 -5.36 9.17
N ILE A 21 -8.59 -5.05 8.28
CA ILE A 21 -7.17 -5.00 8.61
C ILE A 21 -6.91 -3.82 9.56
N TYR A 22 -6.16 -4.03 10.64
CA TYR A 22 -5.74 -2.93 11.52
C TYR A 22 -4.46 -2.26 11.04
N TYR A 23 -3.58 -3.03 10.41
CA TYR A 23 -2.28 -2.59 9.95
C TYR A 23 -1.82 -3.49 8.81
N ALA A 24 -1.47 -2.91 7.66
CA ALA A 24 -0.90 -3.61 6.52
C ALA A 24 0.28 -2.82 5.94
N LEU A 25 1.29 -3.56 5.50
CA LEU A 25 2.28 -3.05 4.56
C LEU A 25 1.94 -3.61 3.19
N ILE A 26 1.96 -2.74 2.19
CA ILE A 26 1.47 -3.04 0.86
C ILE A 26 2.55 -2.56 -0.11
N ALA A 27 3.09 -3.46 -0.91
CA ALA A 27 4.02 -3.13 -1.98
C ALA A 27 3.24 -3.14 -3.30
N ILE A 28 3.50 -2.19 -4.19
CA ILE A 28 2.86 -2.17 -5.51
C ILE A 28 3.95 -2.10 -6.56
N ASP A 29 3.90 -3.03 -7.50
CA ASP A 29 4.83 -3.06 -8.63
C ASP A 29 4.59 -1.83 -9.52
N LYS A 30 5.62 -1.02 -9.75
CA LYS A 30 5.52 0.18 -10.60
C LYS A 30 5.32 -0.19 -12.07
N GLN A 31 5.78 -1.37 -12.48
CA GLN A 31 5.68 -1.85 -13.87
C GLN A 31 4.33 -2.53 -14.11
N THR A 32 3.93 -3.47 -13.25
CA THR A 32 2.68 -4.24 -13.45
C THR A 32 1.46 -3.62 -12.77
N LYS A 33 1.67 -2.69 -11.83
CA LYS A 33 0.63 -2.09 -10.96
C LYS A 33 -0.07 -3.11 -10.06
N GLU A 34 0.51 -4.28 -9.87
CA GLU A 34 -0.05 -5.31 -9.00
C GLU A 34 0.25 -5.02 -7.53
N ILE A 35 -0.75 -5.23 -6.69
CA ILE A 35 -0.64 -5.15 -5.24
C ILE A 35 -0.04 -6.46 -4.73
N VAL A 36 1.06 -6.35 -4.01
CA VAL A 36 1.80 -7.45 -3.40
C VAL A 36 1.85 -7.19 -1.90
N LEU A 37 1.54 -8.22 -1.11
CA LEU A 37 1.79 -8.19 0.33
C LEU A 37 3.24 -8.64 0.56
N PRO A 38 4.16 -7.71 0.89
CA PRO A 38 5.54 -8.07 1.05
C PRO A 38 5.72 -8.92 2.32
N GLN A 39 6.48 -10.01 2.19
CA GLN A 39 6.82 -10.87 3.33
C GLN A 39 7.70 -10.14 4.36
N SER A 40 8.49 -9.16 3.92
CA SER A 40 9.26 -8.26 4.78
C SER A 40 9.34 -6.85 4.20
N LEU A 41 9.31 -5.85 5.08
CA LEU A 41 9.40 -4.43 4.71
C LEU A 41 10.73 -4.14 4.00
N ASP A 42 11.84 -4.65 4.51
CA ASP A 42 13.17 -4.44 3.94
C ASP A 42 13.29 -4.95 2.50
N ASN A 43 12.66 -6.07 2.17
CA ASN A 43 12.67 -6.60 0.80
C ASN A 43 11.91 -5.70 -0.16
N ALA A 44 10.75 -5.19 0.26
CA ALA A 44 9.96 -4.26 -0.55
C ALA A 44 10.68 -2.92 -0.70
N LEU A 45 11.26 -2.40 0.38
CA LEU A 45 12.00 -1.14 0.37
C LEU A 45 13.32 -1.25 -0.41
N SER A 46 13.95 -2.42 -0.48
CA SER A 46 15.20 -2.59 -1.24
C SER A 46 14.98 -2.65 -2.75
N ASN A 47 13.77 -3.01 -3.20
CA ASN A 47 13.42 -3.11 -4.61
C ASN A 47 12.95 -1.75 -5.16
N PRO A 48 13.67 -1.15 -6.12
CA PRO A 48 13.30 0.15 -6.69
C PRO A 48 12.01 0.08 -7.52
N ASP A 49 11.68 -1.11 -8.04
CA ASP A 49 10.47 -1.37 -8.82
C ASP A 49 9.19 -1.38 -7.98
N TYR A 50 9.28 -1.43 -6.64
CA TYR A 50 8.10 -1.35 -5.77
C TYR A 50 7.88 0.07 -5.22
N CYS A 51 6.62 0.45 -5.09
CA CYS A 51 6.14 1.50 -4.19
C CYS A 51 5.59 0.86 -2.93
N VAL A 52 5.97 1.33 -1.75
CA VAL A 52 5.53 0.74 -0.48
C VAL A 52 4.60 1.70 0.24
N PHE A 53 3.42 1.20 0.61
CA PHE A 53 2.41 1.90 1.38
C PHE A 53 2.20 1.23 2.72
N LYS A 54 1.93 2.06 3.72
CA LYS A 54 1.57 1.66 5.07
C LYS A 54 0.11 2.02 5.28
N CYS A 55 -0.76 1.02 5.31
CA CYS A 55 -2.17 1.16 5.67
C CYS A 55 -2.31 0.91 7.17
N LYS A 56 -2.88 1.87 7.91
CA LYS A 56 -3.19 1.70 9.33
C LYS A 56 -4.61 2.18 9.61
N LYS A 57 -5.30 1.50 10.51
CA LYS A 57 -6.59 1.96 11.01
C LYS A 57 -6.36 3.11 12.00
N ALA A 58 -7.02 4.23 11.75
CA ALA A 58 -7.03 5.42 12.58
C ALA A 58 -8.41 5.61 13.24
N GLU A 59 -8.54 6.55 14.17
CA GLU A 59 -9.83 6.83 14.83
C GLU A 59 -10.92 7.25 13.81
N ASP A 60 -10.56 8.03 12.79
CA ASP A 60 -11.45 8.48 11.71
C ASP A 60 -11.46 7.56 10.46
N GLY A 61 -10.96 6.32 10.58
CA GLY A 61 -11.03 5.32 9.52
C GLY A 61 -9.69 4.70 9.19
N TYR A 62 -9.13 5.01 8.02
CA TYR A 62 -7.89 4.41 7.53
C TYR A 62 -6.97 5.47 6.96
N GLU A 63 -5.70 5.40 7.37
CA GLU A 63 -4.63 6.24 6.88
C GLU A 63 -3.68 5.40 6.03
N VAL A 64 -3.37 5.88 4.84
CA VAL A 64 -2.38 5.25 3.94
C VAL A 64 -1.26 6.23 3.68
N GLU A 65 -0.07 5.88 4.15
CA GLU A 65 1.16 6.66 3.99
C GLU A 65 2.10 5.97 3.01
N GLU A 66 2.66 6.73 2.08
CA GLU A 66 3.71 6.22 1.19
C GLU A 66 5.03 6.23 1.94
N VAL A 67 5.74 5.10 1.92
CA VAL A 67 7.03 4.91 2.57
C VAL A 67 8.17 5.06 1.57
N LYS A 68 7.97 4.62 0.31
CA LYS A 68 8.96 4.66 -0.77
C LYS A 68 8.31 4.51 -2.15
#